data_AF-A0A2S8GF88-F1
#
_entry.id   AF-A0A2S8GF88-F1
#
_cell.length_a   1.000
_cell.length_b   1.000
_cell.length_c   1.000
_cell.angle_alpha   90.00
_cell.angle_beta   90.00
_cell.angle_gamma   90.00
#
_symmetry.space_group_name_H-M   'P 1'
#
loop_
_entity.id
_entity.type
_entity.pdbx_description
1 polymer ?
#
loop_
_entity_poly.entity_id
_entity_poly.type
_entity_poly.pdbx_seq_one_letter_code
_entity_poly.pdbx_strand_id
1 'polypeptide(L)' 'MRSLEAALWAFHDAADFREAVLKAVNLGDDSDTTGAVCGQFAGAFWGESGIPAKWLSGLIKKEMIERALAGIV' A
#
# COMPACT_ATOMS: atom_id res chain seq x y z
N MET A 1 -14.46 -11.14 -6.73
CA MET A 1 -14.35 -9.87 -5.96
C MET A 1 -13.54 -8.91 -6.81
N ARG A 2 -13.90 -7.63 -6.90
CA ARG A 2 -13.11 -6.65 -7.68
C ARG A 2 -12.00 -6.08 -6.79
N SER A 3 -10.81 -5.81 -7.32
CA SER A 3 -9.62 -5.43 -6.56
C SER A 3 -9.81 -4.18 -5.68
N LEU A 4 -10.69 -3.25 -6.08
CA LEU A 4 -11.09 -2.09 -5.26
C LEU A 4 -11.87 -2.48 -4.00
N GLU A 5 -12.84 -3.39 -4.13
CA GLU A 5 -13.68 -3.84 -3.01
C GLU A 5 -12.84 -4.58 -1.97
N ALA A 6 -11.95 -5.46 -2.44
CA ALA A 6 -11.00 -6.18 -1.61
C ALA A 6 -10.03 -5.24 -0.86
N ALA A 7 -9.51 -4.22 -1.57
CA ALA A 7 -8.63 -3.23 -0.98
C ALA A 7 -9.33 -2.38 0.10
N LEU A 8 -10.56 -1.93 -0.16
CA LEU A 8 -11.35 -1.17 0.82
C LEU A 8 -11.71 -2.03 2.04
N TRP A 9 -12.09 -3.29 1.84
CA TRP A 9 -12.36 -4.21 2.94
C TRP A 9 -11.12 -4.43 3.81
N ALA A 10 -9.95 -4.64 3.20
CA ALA A 10 -8.70 -4.84 3.92
C ALA A 10 -8.25 -3.58 4.69
N PHE A 11 -8.46 -2.40 4.11
CA PHE A 11 -8.12 -1.11 4.71
C PHE A 11 -9.06 -0.72 5.87
N HIS A 12 -10.37 -0.95 5.72
CA HIS A 12 -11.41 -0.41 6.60
C HIS A 12 -11.23 -0.77 8.08
N ASP A 13 -10.76 -1.99 8.36
CA ASP A 13 -10.62 -2.53 9.73
C ASP A 13 -9.14 -2.78 10.10
N ALA A 14 -8.20 -2.11 9.44
CA ALA A 14 -6.79 -2.23 9.77
C ALA A 14 -6.38 -1.15 10.78
N ALA A 15 -5.55 -1.53 11.76
CA ALA A 15 -5.01 -0.60 12.76
C ALA A 15 -3.82 0.22 12.21
N ASP A 16 -3.10 -0.33 11.22
CA ASP A 16 -1.94 0.31 10.60
C ASP A 16 -1.75 -0.10 9.13
N PHE A 17 -0.81 0.57 8.46
CA PHE A 17 -0.44 0.30 7.07
C PHE A 17 -0.07 -1.16 6.83
N ARG A 18 0.67 -1.76 7.78
CA ARG A 18 1.17 -3.12 7.64
C ARG A 18 0.03 -4.11 7.65
N GLU A 19 -0.90 -3.96 8.58
CA GLU A 19 -2.08 -4.80 8.69
C GLU A 19 -2.95 -4.68 7.43
N ALA A 20 -3.20 -3.45 6.96
CA ALA A 20 -4.02 -3.21 5.76
C ALA A 20 -3.44 -3.93 4.52
N VAL A 21 -2.15 -3.74 4.26
CA VAL A 21 -1.48 -4.32 3.09
C VAL A 21 -1.35 -5.83 3.22
N LEU A 22 -1.03 -6.36 4.41
CA LEU A 22 -0.98 -7.81 4.63
C LEU A 22 -2.36 -8.46 4.48
N LYS A 23 -3.43 -7.84 4.99
CA LYS A 23 -4.80 -8.30 4.78
C LYS A 23 -5.11 -8.35 3.28
N ALA A 24 -4.79 -7.29 2.53
CA ALA A 24 -5.04 -7.20 1.10
C ALA A 24 -4.32 -8.29 0.28
N VAL A 25 -3.01 -8.46 0.45
CA VAL A 25 -2.24 -9.41 -0.39
C VAL A 25 -2.51 -10.88 -0.04
N ASN A 26 -2.89 -11.18 1.20
CA ASN A 26 -3.23 -12.55 1.61
C ASN A 26 -4.62 -13.01 1.14
N LEU A 27 -5.42 -12.14 0.51
CA LEU A 27 -6.65 -12.55 -0.20
C LEU A 27 -6.35 -13.40 -1.44
N GLY A 28 -5.11 -13.37 -1.95
CA GLY A 28 -4.68 -14.13 -3.12
C GLY A 28 -5.18 -13.51 -4.42
N ASP A 29 -5.52 -14.35 -5.39
CA ASP A 29 -6.01 -13.99 -6.74
C ASP A 29 -5.20 -12.83 -7.37
N ASP A 30 -5.79 -11.65 -7.45
CA ASP A 30 -5.17 -10.41 -7.94
C ASP A 30 -4.48 -9.61 -6.81
N SER A 31 -3.55 -10.29 -6.13
CA SER A 31 -2.92 -9.80 -4.89
C SER A 31 -2.05 -8.57 -5.08
N ASP A 32 -1.39 -8.43 -6.24
CA ASP A 32 -0.55 -7.28 -6.57
C ASP A 32 -1.39 -6.04 -6.84
N THR A 33 -2.46 -6.14 -7.64
CA THR A 33 -3.37 -5.01 -7.87
C THR A 33 -4.10 -4.63 -6.58
N THR A 34 -4.63 -5.60 -5.84
CA THR A 34 -5.33 -5.36 -4.57
C THR A 34 -4.40 -4.75 -3.53
N GLY A 35 -3.17 -5.26 -3.41
CA GLY A 35 -2.13 -4.71 -2.55
C GLY A 35 -1.72 -3.29 -2.96
N ALA A 36 -1.59 -3.01 -4.25
CA ALA A 36 -1.22 -1.69 -4.76
C ALA A 36 -2.33 -0.64 -4.51
N VAL A 37 -3.60 -1.01 -4.70
CA VAL A 37 -4.75 -0.13 -4.41
C VAL A 37 -4.88 0.10 -2.90
N CYS A 38 -4.79 -0.96 -2.08
CA CYS A 38 -4.81 -0.84 -0.63
C CYS A 38 -3.64 0.03 -0.11
N GLY A 39 -2.44 -0.18 -0.64
CA GLY A 39 -1.24 0.57 -0.28
C GLY A 39 -1.35 2.08 -0.58
N GLN A 40 -2.08 2.48 -1.64
CA GLN A 40 -2.34 3.89 -1.91
C GLN A 40 -3.24 4.53 -0.85
N PHE A 41 -4.34 3.86 -0.47
CA PHE A 41 -5.23 4.35 0.60
C PHE A 41 -4.51 4.39 1.96
N ALA A 42 -3.83 3.28 2.30
CA ALA A 42 -3.07 3.15 3.53
C ALA A 42 -1.95 4.20 3.62
N GLY A 43 -1.21 4.42 2.52
CA GLY A 43 -0.13 5.41 2.47
C GLY A 43 -0.63 6.84 2.59
N ALA A 44 -1.80 7.16 2.01
CA ALA A 44 -2.42 8.47 2.16
C ALA A 44 -2.94 8.72 3.59
N PHE A 45 -3.41 7.67 4.28
CA PHE A 45 -4.00 7.79 5.62
C PHE A 45 -2.97 7.76 6.76
N TRP A 46 -2.05 6.79 6.77
CA TRP A 46 -1.01 6.66 7.81
C TRP A 46 0.30 7.38 7.45
N GLY A 47 0.43 7.91 6.24
CA GLY A 47 1.63 8.61 5.77
C GLY A 47 2.81 7.69 5.47
N GLU A 48 3.87 8.24 4.87
CA GLU A 48 5.11 7.51 4.57
C GLU A 48 5.76 6.92 5.84
N SER A 49 5.72 7.66 6.95
CA SER A 49 6.26 7.20 8.24
C SER A 49 5.50 5.99 8.83
N GLY A 50 4.28 5.73 8.37
CA GLY A 50 3.50 4.54 8.73
C GLY A 50 3.93 3.28 7.97
N ILE A 51 4.70 3.40 6.89
CA ILE A 51 5.16 2.26 6.10
C ILE A 51 6.30 1.54 6.83
N PRO A 52 6.26 0.20 7.01
CA PRO A 52 7.35 -0.53 7.61
C PRO A 52 8.69 -0.24 6.91
N ALA A 53 9.67 0.27 7.66
CA ALA A 53 10.97 0.67 7.11
C ALA A 53 11.66 -0.44 6.30
N LYS A 54 11.51 -1.70 6.71
CA LYS A 54 12.04 -2.86 5.99
C LYS A 54 11.43 -3.07 4.60
N TRP A 55 10.19 -2.63 4.38
CA TRP A 55 9.52 -2.70 3.08
C TRP A 55 10.04 -1.60 2.17
N LEU A 56 10.21 -0.38 2.70
CA LEU A 56 10.83 0.73 1.97
C LEU A 56 12.28 0.43 1.57
N SER A 57 13.07 -0.16 2.47
CA SER A 57 14.48 -0.52 2.17
C SER A 57 14.60 -1.61 1.11
N GLY A 58 13.56 -2.41 0.89
CA GLY A 58 13.50 -3.44 -0.15
C GLY A 58 12.83 -2.98 -1.45
N LEU A 59 12.37 -1.73 -1.53
CA LEU A 59 11.60 -1.23 -2.67
C LEU A 59 12.53 -0.95 -3.86
N ILE A 60 12.34 -1.73 -4.92
CA ILE A 60 13.06 -1.52 -6.18
C ILE A 60 12.59 -0.21 -6.82
N LYS A 61 13.54 0.60 -7.30
CA LYS A 61 13.31 1.92 -7.93
C LYS A 61 12.67 2.95 -6.99
N LYS A 62 12.96 2.91 -5.69
CA LYS A 62 12.52 3.93 -4.72
C LYS A 62 12.84 5.35 -5.20
N GLU A 63 14.05 5.56 -5.71
CA GLU A 63 14.53 6.87 -6.18
C GLU A 63 13.77 7.38 -7.42
N MET A 64 13.23 6.46 -8.24
CA MET A 64 12.36 6.84 -9.36
C MET A 64 11.03 7.42 -8.86
N ILE A 65 10.45 6.82 -7.83
CA ILE A 65 9.20 7.26 -7.22
C ILE A 65 9.41 8.60 -6.50
N GLU A 66 10.47 8.73 -5.71
CA GLU A 66 10.82 9.98 -5.03
C GLU A 66 11.02 11.15 -6.00
N ARG A 67 11.66 10.92 -7.15
CA ARG A 67 11.78 11.95 -8.20
C ARG A 67 10.44 12.32 -8.82
N ALA A 68 9.55 11.35 -9.01
CA ALA A 68 8.21 11.61 -9.54
C ALA A 68 7.37 12.45 -8.54
N LEU A 69 7.52 12.21 -7.24
CA LEU A 69 6.85 12.99 -6.19
C LEU A 69 7.24 14.47 -6.24
N ALA A 70 8.51 14.81 -6.45
CA ALA A 70 8.98 16.19 -6.55
C ALA A 70 8.33 17.02 -7.68
N GLY A 71 7.62 16.38 -8.63
CA GLY A 71 6.86 17.06 -9.67
C GLY A 71 5.35 17.20 -9.37
N ILE A 72 4.88 16.70 -8.24
CA ILE A 72 3.45 16.60 -7.88
C ILE A 72 3.15 17.29 -6.54
N VAL A 73 4.14 17.41 -5.64
CA VAL A 73 4.08 18.19 -4.39
C VAL A 73 4.97 19.43 -4.44
#